data_AF-A0A859R4L0-F1
#
_entry.id   AF-A0A859R4L0-F1
#
_cell.length_a   1.000
_cell.length_b   1.000
_cell.length_c   1.000
_cell.angle_alpha   90.00
_cell.angle_beta   90.00
_cell.angle_gamma   90.00
#
_symmetry.space_group_name_H-M   'P 1'
#
loop_
_entity.id
_entity.type
_entity.pdbx_description
1 polymer ?
#
loop_
_entity_poly.entity_id
_entity_poly.type
_entity_poly.pdbx_seq_one_letter_code
_entity_poly.pdbx_strand_id
1 'polypeptide(L)'
;MHGPEILTRTLSSTTRRDRFGNLWQYHSRSDHHSKVACWGVIFDLLATTPLLRRHVEAGVVCFGINHEMRDFVHDRKKNLDLVLCTPSGAATSDSLASIASDYDIQLNDAERAILDNLPRLIRAPVGSVVMALEAKACMTAHQRALPRLYDELNSSHLTVHGASEQAIAVGFTMVNIGETYLSPDLNKKNRATEPEWSRHKQPRDAQLAIDKIKQLPRRSKVGDVGYDALSIVVIDMPNDGKPVKLIKAAPAPQQGDIYHYDTMIARLSGIYATRFKDLA
;
A
#
# COMPACT_ATOMS: atom_id res chain seq x y z
N MET A 1 -0.02 15.58 -0.80
CA MET A 1 -0.65 14.26 -0.74
C MET A 1 -0.92 13.91 0.72
N HIS A 2 -1.88 13.03 1.01
CA HIS A 2 -2.35 12.74 2.38
C HIS A 2 -2.11 11.29 2.82
N GLY A 3 -1.88 10.37 1.90
CA GLY A 3 -1.81 8.92 2.16
C GLY A 3 -0.89 8.52 3.31
N PRO A 4 0.39 8.97 3.36
CA PRO A 4 1.31 8.64 4.45
C PRO A 4 0.85 9.17 5.82
N GLU A 5 0.33 10.38 5.87
CA GLU A 5 -0.24 10.98 7.10
C GLU A 5 -1.50 10.22 7.57
N ILE A 6 -2.41 9.86 6.64
CA ILE A 6 -3.59 9.04 6.93
C ILE A 6 -3.18 7.67 7.46
N LEU A 7 -2.19 7.03 6.84
CA LEU A 7 -1.66 5.73 7.26
C LEU A 7 -1.12 5.79 8.70
N THR A 8 -0.24 6.75 9.00
CA THR A 8 0.37 6.85 10.34
C THR A 8 -0.64 7.23 11.42
N ARG A 9 -1.59 8.12 11.13
CA ARG A 9 -2.70 8.42 12.04
C ARG A 9 -3.58 7.20 12.29
N THR A 10 -3.89 6.44 11.26
CA THR A 10 -4.70 5.21 11.39
C THR A 10 -3.97 4.15 12.22
N LEU A 11 -2.68 3.90 11.93
CA LEU A 11 -1.85 2.97 12.70
C LEU A 11 -1.55 3.44 14.13
N SER A 12 -1.83 4.69 14.48
CA SER A 12 -1.71 5.14 15.88
C SER A 12 -2.77 4.50 16.79
N SER A 13 -3.84 3.94 16.23
CA SER A 13 -4.92 3.28 16.98
C SER A 13 -4.69 1.77 17.13
N THR A 14 -5.00 1.20 18.30
CA THR A 14 -4.87 -0.25 18.58
C THR A 14 -6.11 -1.04 18.16
N THR A 15 -6.49 -0.97 16.88
CA THR A 15 -7.77 -1.51 16.41
C THR A 15 -7.74 -3.02 16.13
N ARG A 16 -6.58 -3.68 16.17
CA ARG A 16 -6.44 -5.07 15.72
C ARG A 16 -6.35 -6.04 16.91
N ARG A 17 -7.38 -6.85 17.09
CA ARG A 17 -7.39 -7.91 18.09
C ARG A 17 -6.83 -9.22 17.52
N ASP A 18 -5.86 -9.81 18.21
CA ASP A 18 -5.38 -11.15 17.86
C ASP A 18 -6.21 -12.26 18.55
N ARG A 19 -5.93 -13.52 18.20
CA ARG A 19 -6.63 -14.69 18.78
C ARG A 19 -6.39 -14.90 20.28
N PHE A 20 -5.39 -14.24 20.86
CA PHE A 20 -5.08 -14.28 22.29
C PHE A 20 -5.70 -13.10 23.04
N GLY A 21 -6.44 -12.25 22.34
CA GLY A 21 -7.13 -11.09 22.90
C GLY A 21 -6.27 -9.84 23.01
N ASN A 22 -5.02 -9.86 22.54
CA ASN A 22 -4.18 -8.66 22.54
C ASN A 22 -4.66 -7.67 21.49
N LEU A 23 -4.56 -6.39 21.82
CA LEU A 23 -4.80 -5.29 20.88
C LEU A 23 -3.47 -4.77 20.32
N TRP A 24 -3.43 -4.62 19.00
CA TRP A 24 -2.25 -4.23 18.24
C TRP A 24 -2.56 -3.04 17.34
N GLN A 25 -1.57 -2.18 17.16
CA GLN A 25 -1.58 -1.15 16.12
C GLN A 25 -1.28 -1.76 14.75
N TYR A 26 -0.33 -2.69 14.70
CA TYR A 26 0.02 -3.48 13.53
C TYR A 26 0.13 -4.96 13.87
N HIS A 27 -0.34 -5.81 12.94
CA HIS A 27 -0.16 -7.26 13.01
C HIS A 27 0.24 -7.83 11.64
N SER A 28 1.35 -8.56 11.57
CA SER A 28 1.93 -9.11 10.32
C SER A 28 0.99 -10.03 9.55
N ARG A 29 0.05 -10.67 10.25
CA ARG A 29 -0.97 -11.56 9.68
C ARG A 29 -2.32 -10.89 9.38
N SER A 30 -2.42 -9.57 9.55
CA SER A 30 -3.59 -8.78 9.16
C SER A 30 -3.26 -7.99 7.90
N ASP A 31 -4.21 -7.92 6.98
CA ASP A 31 -4.14 -7.09 5.78
C ASP A 31 -4.48 -5.62 6.04
N HIS A 32 -4.87 -5.24 7.27
CA HIS A 32 -5.33 -3.88 7.58
C HIS A 32 -4.34 -2.79 7.14
N HIS A 33 -3.06 -2.91 7.49
CA HIS A 33 -2.04 -1.93 7.11
C HIS A 33 -1.88 -1.79 5.59
N SER A 34 -1.96 -2.89 4.85
CA SER A 34 -1.80 -2.87 3.40
C SER A 34 -3.04 -2.27 2.73
N LYS A 35 -4.24 -2.54 3.26
CA LYS A 35 -5.48 -1.88 2.80
C LYS A 35 -5.49 -0.39 3.08
N VAL A 36 -5.08 0.05 4.27
CA VAL A 36 -4.99 1.49 4.59
C VAL A 36 -3.99 2.18 3.65
N ALA A 37 -2.82 1.57 3.40
CA ALA A 37 -1.83 2.12 2.48
C ALA A 37 -2.35 2.23 1.05
N CYS A 38 -2.93 1.14 0.50
CA CYS A 38 -3.51 1.14 -0.84
C CYS A 38 -4.68 2.11 -0.96
N TRP A 39 -5.55 2.20 0.06
CA TRP A 39 -6.64 3.17 0.12
C TRP A 39 -6.10 4.60 0.02
N GLY A 40 -5.06 4.94 0.77
CA GLY A 40 -4.42 6.25 0.71
C GLY A 40 -3.88 6.59 -0.68
N VAL A 41 -3.26 5.61 -1.36
CA VAL A 41 -2.81 5.77 -2.76
C VAL A 41 -3.98 6.07 -3.71
N ILE A 42 -5.08 5.34 -3.61
CA ILE A 42 -6.25 5.58 -4.45
C ILE A 42 -6.91 6.92 -4.15
N PHE A 43 -7.00 7.29 -2.87
CA PHE A 43 -7.53 8.58 -2.44
C PHE A 43 -6.76 9.75 -3.07
N ASP A 44 -5.43 9.77 -2.92
CA ASP A 44 -4.60 10.82 -3.52
C ASP A 44 -4.62 10.76 -5.05
N LEU A 45 -4.63 9.55 -5.65
CA LEU A 45 -4.70 9.41 -7.10
C LEU A 45 -6.01 9.96 -7.67
N LEU A 46 -7.16 9.70 -7.03
CA LEU A 46 -8.44 10.30 -7.42
C LEU A 46 -8.42 11.82 -7.27
N ALA A 47 -7.85 12.33 -6.18
CA ALA A 47 -7.73 13.77 -5.95
C ALA A 47 -6.89 14.46 -7.04
N THR A 48 -5.84 13.80 -7.55
CA THR A 48 -4.88 14.42 -8.48
C THR A 48 -4.97 13.97 -9.93
N THR A 49 -5.89 13.08 -10.30
CA THR A 49 -5.98 12.52 -11.66
C THR A 49 -7.35 12.79 -12.26
N PRO A 50 -7.53 13.91 -13.01
CA PRO A 50 -8.82 14.27 -13.60
C PRO A 50 -9.41 13.18 -14.51
N LEU A 51 -8.59 12.49 -15.30
CA LEU A 51 -9.07 11.43 -16.18
C LEU A 51 -9.65 10.25 -15.38
N LEU A 52 -8.96 9.82 -14.31
CA LEU A 52 -9.46 8.76 -13.45
C LEU A 52 -10.81 9.14 -12.84
N ARG A 53 -10.96 10.39 -12.38
CA ARG A 53 -12.25 10.88 -11.86
C ARG A 53 -13.37 10.74 -12.90
N ARG A 54 -13.13 11.17 -14.14
CA ARG A 54 -14.11 11.03 -15.24
C ARG A 54 -14.47 9.57 -15.51
N HIS A 55 -13.49 8.66 -15.52
CA HIS A 55 -13.79 7.23 -15.71
C HIS A 55 -14.59 6.62 -14.55
N VAL A 56 -14.36 7.09 -13.33
CA VAL A 56 -15.15 6.67 -12.17
C VAL A 56 -16.57 7.24 -12.25
N GLU A 57 -16.74 8.51 -12.61
CA GLU A 57 -18.06 9.14 -12.82
C GLU A 57 -18.87 8.43 -13.91
N ALA A 58 -18.20 8.02 -14.99
CA ALA A 58 -18.80 7.26 -16.09
C ALA A 58 -19.06 5.78 -15.74
N GLY A 59 -18.61 5.29 -14.58
CA GLY A 59 -18.76 3.89 -14.17
C GLY A 59 -17.87 2.90 -14.91
N VAL A 60 -16.91 3.38 -15.70
CA VAL A 60 -15.97 2.58 -16.49
C VAL A 60 -14.90 1.95 -15.59
N VAL A 61 -14.58 2.62 -14.47
CA VAL A 61 -13.58 2.16 -13.49
C VAL A 61 -14.20 1.93 -12.13
N CYS A 62 -13.97 0.74 -11.61
CA CYS A 62 -14.29 0.30 -10.25
C CYS A 62 -13.03 -0.21 -9.55
N PHE A 63 -13.16 -0.70 -8.32
CA PHE A 63 -12.06 -1.33 -7.60
C PHE A 63 -12.38 -2.75 -7.10
N GLY A 64 -11.33 -3.52 -6.87
CA GLY A 64 -11.35 -4.81 -6.21
C GLY A 64 -10.35 -4.85 -5.05
N ILE A 65 -10.63 -5.67 -4.04
CA ILE A 65 -9.76 -5.88 -2.87
C ILE A 65 -9.35 -7.36 -2.85
N ASN A 66 -8.07 -7.64 -2.52
CA ASN A 66 -7.54 -9.01 -2.45
C ASN A 66 -7.78 -9.81 -3.74
N HIS A 67 -7.54 -9.18 -4.90
CA HIS A 67 -7.81 -9.80 -6.20
C HIS A 67 -6.65 -10.72 -6.62
N GLU A 68 -6.97 -11.97 -6.99
CA GLU A 68 -5.99 -12.92 -7.52
C GLU A 68 -5.62 -12.55 -8.97
N MET A 69 -4.39 -12.08 -9.16
CA MET A 69 -3.77 -11.95 -10.47
C MET A 69 -3.10 -13.26 -10.84
N ARG A 70 -3.21 -13.67 -12.11
CA ARG A 70 -2.56 -14.86 -12.65
C ARG A 70 -1.58 -14.51 -13.77
N ASP A 71 -0.31 -14.78 -13.52
CA ASP A 71 0.74 -14.78 -14.53
C ASP A 71 0.55 -15.99 -15.44
N PHE A 72 0.09 -15.76 -16.67
CA PHE A 72 -0.14 -16.83 -17.64
C PHE A 72 1.17 -17.36 -18.24
N VAL A 73 2.28 -16.63 -18.13
CA VAL A 73 3.58 -17.02 -18.68
C VAL A 73 4.26 -18.06 -17.78
N HIS A 74 4.20 -17.85 -16.47
CA HIS A 74 4.89 -18.70 -15.48
C HIS A 74 3.95 -19.54 -14.60
N ASP A 75 2.64 -19.50 -14.87
CA ASP A 75 1.57 -20.10 -14.08
C ASP A 75 1.68 -19.78 -12.57
N ARG A 76 1.89 -18.50 -12.28
CA ARG A 76 1.99 -17.98 -10.91
C ARG A 76 0.74 -17.20 -10.58
N LYS A 77 0.35 -17.25 -9.31
CA LYS A 77 -0.78 -16.48 -8.80
C LYS A 77 -0.39 -15.65 -7.60
N LYS A 78 -0.99 -14.48 -7.49
CA LYS A 78 -0.78 -13.59 -6.35
C LYS A 78 -2.05 -12.81 -6.08
N ASN A 79 -2.42 -12.70 -4.80
CA ASN A 79 -3.49 -11.79 -4.38
C ASN A 79 -2.88 -10.41 -4.16
N LEU A 80 -3.35 -9.43 -4.93
CA LEU A 80 -2.91 -8.04 -4.83
C LEU A 80 -3.85 -7.29 -3.90
N ASP A 81 -3.30 -6.35 -3.14
CA ASP A 81 -4.01 -5.73 -2.05
C ASP A 81 -5.26 -4.98 -2.51
N LEU A 82 -5.12 -4.19 -3.56
CA LEU A 82 -6.19 -3.43 -4.17
C LEU A 82 -5.91 -3.29 -5.68
N VAL A 83 -6.94 -3.39 -6.50
CA VAL A 83 -6.85 -3.13 -7.94
C VAL A 83 -7.87 -2.09 -8.37
N LEU A 84 -7.51 -1.24 -9.33
CA LEU A 84 -8.46 -0.53 -10.18
C LEU A 84 -8.69 -1.36 -11.44
N CYS A 85 -9.94 -1.44 -11.89
CA CYS A 85 -10.32 -2.30 -12.99
C CYS A 85 -11.58 -1.81 -13.70
N THR A 86 -11.84 -2.35 -14.89
CA THR A 86 -13.19 -2.31 -15.46
C THR A 86 -14.08 -3.35 -14.77
N PRO A 87 -15.40 -3.11 -14.65
CA PRO A 87 -16.30 -4.07 -14.03
C PRO A 87 -16.57 -5.28 -14.94
N SER A 88 -16.60 -6.48 -14.38
CA SER A 88 -17.07 -7.71 -15.06
C SER A 88 -18.46 -8.17 -14.61
N GLY A 89 -19.09 -7.43 -13.70
CA GLY A 89 -20.39 -7.75 -13.15
C GLY A 89 -21.00 -6.58 -12.39
N ALA A 90 -22.12 -6.84 -11.73
CA ALA A 90 -22.85 -5.83 -10.97
C ALA A 90 -21.99 -5.26 -9.83
N ALA A 91 -22.00 -3.94 -9.70
CA ALA A 91 -21.40 -3.22 -8.59
C ALA A 91 -21.98 -3.66 -7.24
N THR A 92 -21.16 -3.65 -6.19
CA THR A 92 -21.60 -3.89 -4.82
C THR A 92 -22.04 -2.57 -4.15
N SER A 93 -22.50 -2.64 -2.90
CA SER A 93 -22.77 -1.46 -2.07
C SER A 93 -21.50 -0.73 -1.63
N ASP A 94 -20.35 -1.42 -1.64
CA ASP A 94 -19.10 -0.92 -1.07
C ASP A 94 -18.52 0.18 -1.97
N SER A 95 -18.07 1.26 -1.34
CA SER A 95 -17.34 2.34 -2.00
C SER A 95 -16.00 2.57 -1.32
N LEU A 96 -15.13 3.36 -1.94
CA LEU A 96 -13.90 3.79 -1.28
C LEU A 96 -14.19 4.42 0.10
N ALA A 97 -15.28 5.18 0.24
CA ALA A 97 -15.69 5.78 1.51
C ALA A 97 -16.20 4.75 2.53
N SER A 98 -16.94 3.71 2.12
CA SER A 98 -17.36 2.66 3.05
C SER A 98 -16.16 1.85 3.55
N ILE A 99 -15.19 1.55 2.67
CA ILE A 99 -13.94 0.89 3.04
C ILE A 99 -13.16 1.69 4.07
N ALA A 100 -13.17 3.04 3.98
CA ALA A 100 -12.56 3.87 5.01
C ALA A 100 -13.20 3.64 6.39
N SER A 101 -14.51 3.43 6.44
CA SER A 101 -15.22 3.11 7.68
C SER A 101 -14.92 1.69 8.16
N ASP A 102 -14.97 0.70 7.27
CA ASP A 102 -14.78 -0.73 7.60
C ASP A 102 -13.36 -1.04 8.12
N TYR A 103 -12.36 -0.30 7.64
CA TYR A 103 -10.97 -0.41 8.07
C TYR A 103 -10.59 0.61 9.16
N ASP A 104 -11.55 1.32 9.75
CA ASP A 104 -11.31 2.34 10.79
C ASP A 104 -10.26 3.40 10.36
N ILE A 105 -10.26 3.80 9.09
CA ILE A 105 -9.32 4.77 8.53
C ILE A 105 -9.58 6.14 9.14
N GLN A 106 -8.55 6.70 9.77
CA GLN A 106 -8.65 7.95 10.51
C GLN A 106 -8.38 9.14 9.59
N LEU A 107 -9.44 9.87 9.24
CA LEU A 107 -9.41 11.10 8.44
C LEU A 107 -9.68 12.33 9.33
N ASN A 108 -8.97 13.42 9.10
CA ASN A 108 -9.33 14.74 9.62
C ASN A 108 -10.44 15.39 8.77
N ASP A 109 -10.93 16.54 9.22
CA ASP A 109 -12.04 17.24 8.56
C ASP A 109 -11.71 17.67 7.12
N ALA A 110 -10.47 18.09 6.86
CA ALA A 110 -10.04 18.49 5.53
C ALA A 110 -10.00 17.29 4.55
N GLU A 111 -9.47 16.15 4.98
CA GLU A 111 -9.41 14.93 4.17
C GLU A 111 -10.80 14.34 3.95
N ARG A 112 -11.68 14.43 4.95
CA ARG A 112 -13.08 14.04 4.82
C ARG A 112 -13.80 14.91 3.80
N ALA A 113 -13.60 16.23 3.85
CA ALA A 113 -14.15 17.14 2.86
C ALA A 113 -13.61 16.86 1.45
N ILE A 114 -12.34 16.45 1.30
CA ILE A 114 -11.82 16.00 0.00
C ILE A 114 -12.56 14.73 -0.44
N LEU A 115 -12.66 13.71 0.41
CA LEU A 115 -13.33 12.44 0.11
C LEU A 115 -14.78 12.65 -0.34
N ASP A 116 -15.51 13.53 0.36
CA ASP A 116 -16.92 13.84 0.07
C ASP A 116 -17.11 14.53 -1.29
N ASN A 117 -16.07 15.18 -1.81
CA ASN A 117 -16.06 15.82 -3.12
C ASN A 117 -15.48 14.94 -4.25
N LEU A 118 -14.97 13.75 -3.93
CA LEU A 118 -14.50 12.80 -4.95
C LEU A 118 -15.67 12.03 -5.55
N PRO A 119 -15.57 11.64 -6.84
CA PRO A 119 -16.59 10.78 -7.42
C PRO A 119 -16.60 9.42 -6.71
N ARG A 120 -17.79 8.84 -6.60
CA ARG A 120 -18.01 7.62 -5.83
C ARG A 120 -17.38 6.42 -6.55
N LEU A 121 -16.17 6.06 -6.16
CA LEU A 121 -15.50 4.84 -6.62
C LEU A 121 -16.12 3.61 -5.93
N ILE A 122 -16.75 2.73 -6.72
CA ILE A 122 -17.51 1.56 -6.25
C ILE A 122 -16.72 0.27 -6.43
N ARG A 123 -16.94 -0.69 -5.55
CA ARG A 123 -16.38 -2.04 -5.68
C ARG A 123 -17.24 -2.87 -6.64
N ALA A 124 -16.62 -3.65 -7.51
CA ALA A 124 -17.33 -4.58 -8.38
C ALA A 124 -16.49 -5.83 -8.65
N PRO A 125 -17.09 -6.91 -9.21
CA PRO A 125 -16.32 -7.99 -9.81
C PRO A 125 -15.29 -7.45 -10.80
N VAL A 126 -14.05 -7.94 -10.68
CA VAL A 126 -12.91 -7.44 -11.46
C VAL A 126 -12.98 -8.01 -12.88
N GLY A 127 -13.02 -7.12 -13.88
CA GLY A 127 -12.81 -7.43 -15.29
C GLY A 127 -11.36 -7.22 -15.68
N SER A 128 -11.08 -6.21 -16.49
CA SER A 128 -9.72 -5.88 -16.90
C SER A 128 -9.04 -5.00 -15.87
N VAL A 129 -7.93 -5.46 -15.30
CA VAL A 129 -7.14 -4.69 -14.35
C VAL A 129 -6.38 -3.57 -15.07
N VAL A 130 -6.58 -2.32 -14.62
CA VAL A 130 -5.88 -1.14 -15.15
C VAL A 130 -4.72 -0.72 -14.24
N MET A 131 -4.83 -0.99 -12.94
CA MET A 131 -3.78 -0.73 -11.95
C MET A 131 -3.89 -1.74 -10.81
N ALA A 132 -2.76 -2.28 -10.36
CA ALA A 132 -2.68 -3.21 -9.24
C ALA A 132 -1.67 -2.73 -8.21
N LEU A 133 -2.08 -2.70 -6.95
CA LEU A 133 -1.30 -2.20 -5.82
C LEU A 133 -0.95 -3.34 -4.88
N GLU A 134 0.32 -3.40 -4.51
CA GLU A 134 0.83 -4.22 -3.41
C GLU A 134 1.44 -3.30 -2.36
N ALA A 135 1.01 -3.44 -1.11
CA ALA A 135 1.60 -2.74 0.01
C ALA A 135 2.31 -3.73 0.95
N LYS A 136 3.54 -3.41 1.34
CA LYS A 136 4.35 -4.29 2.19
C LYS A 136 5.05 -3.54 3.33
N ALA A 137 5.12 -4.18 4.49
CA ALA A 137 5.77 -3.62 5.67
C ALA A 137 7.01 -4.42 6.09
N CYS A 138 8.06 -3.69 6.48
CA CYS A 138 9.24 -4.21 7.17
C CYS A 138 9.33 -3.54 8.56
N MET A 139 8.80 -4.22 9.58
CA MET A 139 8.68 -3.67 10.94
C MET A 139 9.81 -4.07 11.89
N THR A 140 10.44 -5.22 11.65
CA THR A 140 11.46 -5.82 12.50
C THR A 140 12.34 -6.78 11.70
N ALA A 141 13.42 -7.25 12.32
CA ALA A 141 14.34 -8.25 11.78
C ALA A 141 14.86 -7.88 10.39
N HIS A 142 15.12 -6.58 10.16
CA HIS A 142 15.38 -5.98 8.86
C HIS A 142 16.36 -6.79 8.02
N GLN A 143 17.51 -7.17 8.58
CA GLN A 143 18.53 -7.96 7.87
C GLN A 143 18.05 -9.37 7.47
N ARG A 144 17.32 -10.07 8.35
CA ARG A 144 16.81 -11.44 8.08
C ARG A 144 15.63 -11.42 7.11
N ALA A 145 14.85 -10.34 7.10
CA ALA A 145 13.68 -10.20 6.26
C ALA A 145 14.03 -9.81 4.81
N LEU A 146 15.24 -9.31 4.51
CA LEU A 146 15.59 -8.75 3.20
C LEU A 146 15.33 -9.68 2.00
N PRO A 147 15.75 -10.97 2.02
CA PRO A 147 15.53 -11.84 0.86
C PRO A 147 14.04 -12.04 0.60
N ARG A 148 13.28 -12.36 1.64
CA ARG A 148 11.83 -12.56 1.56
C ARG A 148 11.09 -11.29 1.12
N LEU A 149 11.46 -10.13 1.67
CA LEU A 149 10.87 -8.84 1.29
C LEU A 149 11.09 -8.56 -0.21
N TYR A 150 12.32 -8.79 -0.69
CA TYR A 150 12.65 -8.62 -2.10
C TYR A 150 11.88 -9.60 -2.98
N ASP A 151 11.86 -10.89 -2.65
CA ASP A 151 11.18 -11.91 -3.46
C ASP A 151 9.66 -11.69 -3.51
N GLU A 152 9.06 -11.35 -2.37
CA GLU A 152 7.63 -11.03 -2.29
C GLU A 152 7.29 -9.79 -3.12
N LEU A 153 8.09 -8.73 -3.09
CA LEU A 153 7.85 -7.54 -3.91
C LEU A 153 8.19 -7.78 -5.38
N ASN A 154 9.27 -8.49 -5.70
CA ASN A 154 9.67 -8.76 -7.07
C ASN A 154 8.65 -9.64 -7.79
N SER A 155 8.02 -10.58 -7.09
CA SER A 155 6.95 -11.38 -7.67
C SER A 155 5.70 -10.56 -8.02
N SER A 156 5.39 -9.46 -7.32
CA SER A 156 4.15 -8.72 -7.58
C SER A 156 4.10 -8.09 -8.97
N HIS A 157 5.13 -7.34 -9.37
CA HIS A 157 5.11 -6.69 -10.69
C HIS A 157 5.17 -7.71 -11.83
N LEU A 158 5.91 -8.81 -11.63
CA LEU A 158 5.93 -9.93 -12.58
C LEU A 158 4.55 -10.55 -12.76
N THR A 159 3.82 -10.79 -11.66
CA THR A 159 2.45 -11.35 -11.75
C THR A 159 1.47 -10.37 -12.36
N VAL A 160 1.60 -9.06 -12.08
CA VAL A 160 0.73 -8.05 -12.69
C VAL A 160 0.90 -8.01 -14.20
N HIS A 161 2.14 -7.94 -14.70
CA HIS A 161 2.39 -7.83 -16.14
C HIS A 161 2.21 -9.15 -16.87
N GLY A 162 2.49 -10.28 -16.21
CA GLY A 162 2.17 -11.61 -16.74
C GLY A 162 0.67 -11.88 -16.87
N ALA A 163 -0.17 -11.17 -16.10
CA ALA A 163 -1.63 -11.21 -16.23
C ALA A 163 -2.14 -10.21 -17.28
N SER A 164 -1.61 -8.98 -17.26
CA SER A 164 -1.95 -7.92 -18.19
C SER A 164 -0.77 -6.96 -18.34
N GLU A 165 -0.13 -7.00 -19.50
CA GLU A 165 1.05 -6.18 -19.80
C GLU A 165 0.75 -4.66 -19.71
N GLN A 166 -0.51 -4.28 -19.98
CA GLN A 166 -0.99 -2.90 -19.90
C GLN A 166 -1.31 -2.44 -18.46
N ALA A 167 -1.51 -3.36 -17.51
CA ALA A 167 -1.81 -2.98 -16.14
C ALA A 167 -0.65 -2.20 -15.50
N ILE A 168 -0.97 -1.20 -14.69
CA ILE A 168 0.04 -0.43 -13.95
C ILE A 168 0.37 -1.18 -12.65
N ALA A 169 1.61 -1.63 -12.48
CA ALA A 169 2.07 -2.25 -11.24
C ALA A 169 2.59 -1.20 -10.26
N VAL A 170 1.99 -1.15 -9.08
CA VAL A 170 2.32 -0.18 -8.02
C VAL A 170 2.79 -0.88 -6.77
N GLY A 171 3.95 -0.48 -6.28
CA GLY A 171 4.46 -0.93 -4.98
C GLY A 171 4.39 0.19 -3.95
N PHE A 172 3.95 -0.14 -2.75
CA PHE A 172 4.07 0.72 -1.58
C PHE A 172 4.82 -0.05 -0.50
N THR A 173 5.88 0.53 0.06
CA THR A 173 6.64 -0.11 1.14
C THR A 173 6.70 0.77 2.36
N MET A 174 6.50 0.16 3.52
CA MET A 174 6.56 0.81 4.82
C MET A 174 7.72 0.22 5.62
N VAL A 175 8.66 1.06 6.04
CA VAL A 175 9.86 0.63 6.79
C VAL A 175 9.84 1.28 8.16
N ASN A 176 9.90 0.46 9.22
CA ASN A 176 9.98 0.96 10.57
C ASN A 176 11.43 1.36 10.92
N ILE A 177 11.59 2.54 11.50
CA ILE A 177 12.87 3.06 12.02
C ILE A 177 12.90 3.12 13.55
N GLY A 178 11.89 2.58 14.24
CA GLY A 178 11.92 2.45 15.68
C GLY A 178 13.13 1.63 16.15
N GLU A 179 13.83 2.12 17.19
CA GLU A 179 14.93 1.39 17.84
C GLU A 179 14.46 0.13 18.55
N THR A 180 13.19 0.13 18.96
CA THR A 180 12.51 -1.02 19.55
C THR A 180 11.18 -1.25 18.87
N TYR A 181 10.74 -2.51 18.84
CA TYR A 181 9.45 -2.90 18.27
C TYR A 181 8.85 -4.07 19.04
N LEU A 182 7.62 -3.89 19.49
CA LEU A 182 6.84 -4.92 20.17
C LEU A 182 6.18 -5.83 19.12
N SER A 183 6.87 -6.92 18.78
CA SER A 183 6.43 -7.83 17.74
C SER A 183 5.25 -8.71 18.19
N PRO A 184 4.11 -8.73 17.46
CA PRO A 184 3.00 -9.62 17.78
C PRO A 184 3.39 -11.11 17.75
N ASP A 185 4.32 -11.49 16.87
CA ASP A 185 4.74 -12.89 16.75
C ASP A 185 5.56 -13.37 17.96
N LEU A 186 6.30 -12.47 18.62
CA LEU A 186 7.06 -12.73 19.86
C LEU A 186 6.18 -12.61 21.12
N ASN A 187 5.07 -11.88 21.04
CA ASN A 187 4.27 -11.45 22.20
C ASN A 187 2.87 -12.04 22.25
N LYS A 188 2.71 -13.30 21.83
CA LYS A 188 1.40 -13.95 21.71
C LYS A 188 0.65 -14.08 23.03
N LYS A 189 1.35 -14.48 24.10
CA LYS A 189 0.75 -14.76 25.42
C LYS A 189 1.29 -13.87 26.54
N ASN A 190 2.42 -13.22 26.31
CA ASN A 190 3.22 -12.52 27.30
C ASN A 190 3.18 -11.00 27.17
N ARG A 191 2.44 -10.45 26.19
CA ARG A 191 2.34 -8.99 25.96
C ARG A 191 2.02 -8.20 27.24
N ALA A 192 1.07 -8.69 28.04
CA ALA A 192 0.59 -8.01 29.24
C ALA A 192 1.45 -8.24 30.49
N THR A 193 2.28 -9.28 30.50
CA THR A 193 3.03 -9.71 31.68
C THR A 193 4.52 -9.44 31.54
N GLU A 194 5.14 -9.99 30.48
CA GLU A 194 6.57 -9.93 30.24
C GLU A 194 6.83 -9.82 28.73
N PRO A 195 6.64 -8.62 28.15
CA PRO A 195 6.78 -8.42 26.72
C PRO A 195 8.23 -8.56 26.25
N GLU A 196 8.43 -9.27 25.14
CA GLU A 196 9.71 -9.37 24.44
C GLU A 196 9.82 -8.30 23.34
N TRP A 197 10.91 -7.52 23.38
CA TRP A 197 11.13 -6.42 22.45
C TRP A 197 12.18 -6.77 21.40
N SER A 198 11.83 -6.58 20.12
CA SER A 198 12.85 -6.52 19.05
C SER A 198 13.66 -5.23 19.22
N ARG A 199 14.99 -5.31 19.09
CA ARG A 199 15.91 -4.16 19.13
C ARG A 199 16.63 -4.04 17.80
N HIS A 200 16.78 -2.81 17.31
CA HIS A 200 17.36 -2.50 16.01
C HIS A 200 18.51 -1.50 16.16
N LYS A 201 19.48 -1.55 15.23
CA LYS A 201 20.58 -0.59 15.13
C LYS A 201 20.20 0.50 14.13
N GLN A 202 19.50 1.53 14.59
CA GLN A 202 18.99 2.60 13.72
C GLN A 202 20.01 3.74 13.56
N PRO A 203 20.04 4.43 12.40
CA PRO A 203 19.20 4.23 11.21
C PRO A 203 19.69 3.13 10.26
N ARG A 204 20.77 2.41 10.61
CA ARG A 204 21.42 1.42 9.73
C ARG A 204 20.46 0.31 9.28
N ASP A 205 19.68 -0.27 10.18
CA ASP A 205 18.78 -1.38 9.86
C ASP A 205 17.65 -0.96 8.91
N ALA A 206 17.06 0.22 9.12
CA ALA A 206 16.10 0.79 8.19
C ALA A 206 16.74 1.07 6.81
N GLN A 207 17.95 1.64 6.79
CA GLN A 207 18.69 1.90 5.54
C GLN A 207 18.91 0.62 4.73
N LEU A 208 19.28 -0.50 5.38
CA LEU A 208 19.45 -1.80 4.69
C LEU A 208 18.17 -2.27 4.01
N ALA A 209 17.01 -2.11 4.66
CA ALA A 209 15.72 -2.45 4.05
C ALA A 209 15.41 -1.55 2.86
N ILE A 210 15.62 -0.24 3.01
CA ILE A 210 15.42 0.75 1.94
C ILE A 210 16.31 0.44 0.74
N ASP A 211 17.61 0.21 0.96
CA ASP A 211 18.55 -0.11 -0.10
C ASP A 211 18.19 -1.42 -0.82
N LYS A 212 17.67 -2.41 -0.08
CA LYS A 212 17.17 -3.64 -0.71
C LYS A 212 15.94 -3.39 -1.57
N ILE A 213 15.00 -2.57 -1.12
CA ILE A 213 13.81 -2.20 -1.90
C ILE A 213 14.22 -1.42 -3.17
N LYS A 214 15.21 -0.54 -3.08
CA LYS A 214 15.76 0.22 -4.22
C LYS A 214 16.40 -0.65 -5.31
N GLN A 215 16.70 -1.92 -5.04
CA GLN A 215 17.18 -2.87 -6.04
C GLN A 215 16.06 -3.45 -6.91
N LEU A 216 14.79 -3.26 -6.54
CA LEU A 216 13.68 -3.77 -7.34
C LEU A 216 13.65 -3.10 -8.72
N PRO A 217 13.42 -3.86 -9.79
CA PRO A 217 13.37 -3.31 -11.14
C PRO A 217 12.18 -2.35 -11.28
N ARG A 218 12.38 -1.34 -12.11
CA ARG A 218 11.37 -0.34 -12.44
C ARG A 218 11.30 -0.18 -13.94
N ARG A 219 10.08 -0.04 -14.45
CA ARG A 219 9.85 0.11 -15.88
C ARG A 219 9.50 1.55 -16.26
N SER A 220 9.98 1.96 -17.44
CA SER A 220 9.71 3.29 -17.99
C SER A 220 8.69 3.28 -19.13
N LYS A 221 8.49 2.13 -19.77
CA LYS A 221 7.50 1.90 -20.82
C LYS A 221 6.91 0.50 -20.69
N VAL A 222 5.81 0.26 -21.40
CA VAL A 222 5.21 -1.07 -21.54
C VAL A 222 6.20 -2.02 -22.23
N GLY A 223 6.28 -3.27 -21.79
CA GLY A 223 7.22 -4.29 -22.25
C GLY A 223 8.53 -4.36 -21.45
N ASP A 224 8.87 -3.32 -20.68
CA ASP A 224 10.01 -3.36 -19.76
C ASP A 224 9.64 -4.10 -18.45
N VAL A 225 10.64 -4.69 -17.79
CA VAL A 225 10.47 -5.40 -16.52
C VAL A 225 10.52 -4.42 -15.34
N GLY A 226 9.55 -4.51 -14.43
CA GLY A 226 9.57 -3.80 -13.14
C GLY A 226 8.26 -3.12 -12.76
N TYR A 227 8.29 -2.45 -11.61
CA TYR A 227 7.21 -1.59 -11.16
C TYR A 227 7.08 -0.34 -12.04
N ASP A 228 5.85 0.05 -12.36
CA ASP A 228 5.57 1.35 -12.98
C ASP A 228 5.87 2.48 -12.00
N ALA A 229 5.47 2.32 -10.73
CA ALA A 229 5.82 3.23 -9.64
C ALA A 229 5.99 2.47 -8.31
N LEU A 230 6.90 2.93 -7.47
CA LEU A 230 7.21 2.32 -6.18
C LEU A 230 7.51 3.42 -5.17
N SER A 231 6.85 3.40 -4.01
CA SER A 231 7.15 4.33 -2.91
C SER A 231 7.71 3.61 -1.69
N ILE A 232 8.51 4.35 -0.91
CA ILE A 232 9.03 3.92 0.38
C ILE A 232 8.65 4.98 1.41
N VAL A 233 7.88 4.58 2.42
CA VAL A 233 7.49 5.41 3.55
C VAL A 233 8.19 4.89 4.80
N VAL A 234 8.82 5.79 5.55
CA VAL A 234 9.52 5.45 6.79
C VAL A 234 8.70 5.93 7.98
N ILE A 235 8.49 5.07 8.95
CA ILE A 235 7.71 5.37 10.16
C ILE A 235 8.49 5.01 11.41
N ASP A 236 8.25 5.71 12.51
CA ASP A 236 8.65 5.29 13.85
C ASP A 236 7.42 4.70 14.54
N MET A 237 7.44 3.38 14.71
CA MET A 237 6.34 2.60 15.26
C MET A 237 6.88 1.54 16.25
N PRO A 238 6.79 1.81 17.56
CA PRO A 238 7.11 0.80 18.57
C PRO A 238 6.06 -0.32 18.67
N ASN A 239 4.84 -0.12 18.14
CA ASN A 239 3.71 -1.06 18.21
C ASN A 239 3.23 -1.36 19.65
N ASP A 240 3.39 -0.39 20.54
CA ASP A 240 3.03 -0.46 21.97
C ASP A 240 1.76 0.35 22.32
N GLY A 241 1.12 0.94 21.31
CA GLY A 241 -0.04 1.83 21.49
C GLY A 241 0.30 3.32 21.47
N LYS A 242 1.57 3.71 21.46
CA LYS A 242 1.97 5.12 21.29
C LYS A 242 1.74 5.60 19.85
N PRO A 243 1.51 6.91 19.64
CA PRO A 243 1.34 7.46 18.30
C PRO A 243 2.48 7.11 17.34
N VAL A 244 2.11 6.66 16.14
CA VAL A 244 3.06 6.37 15.05
C VAL A 244 3.47 7.67 14.39
N LYS A 245 4.77 7.85 14.13
CA LYS A 245 5.30 9.06 13.49
C LYS A 245 5.73 8.78 12.07
N LEU A 246 5.35 9.65 11.14
CA LEU A 246 5.90 9.70 9.80
C LEU A 246 7.29 10.35 9.84
N ILE A 247 8.29 9.68 9.29
CA ILE A 247 9.67 10.16 9.26
C ILE A 247 9.98 10.70 7.87
N LYS A 248 10.25 12.00 7.78
CA LYS A 248 10.57 12.71 6.52
C LYS A 248 12.08 12.93 6.33
N ALA A 249 12.86 12.87 7.41
CA ALA A 249 14.31 12.96 7.34
C ALA A 249 14.94 11.65 6.82
N ALA A 250 16.20 11.71 6.39
CA ALA A 250 16.97 10.53 6.04
C ALA A 250 16.89 9.47 7.16
N PRO A 251 16.70 8.19 6.83
CA PRO A 251 16.88 7.57 5.51
C PRO A 251 15.63 7.56 4.61
N ALA A 252 14.53 8.24 4.99
CA ALA A 252 13.35 8.34 4.14
C ALA A 252 13.69 8.97 2.79
N PRO A 253 13.05 8.55 1.68
CA PRO A 253 13.19 9.25 0.40
C PRO A 253 12.84 10.72 0.57
N GLN A 254 13.62 11.60 -0.05
CA GLN A 254 13.42 13.05 -0.03
C GLN A 254 12.56 13.49 -1.21
N GLN A 255 11.99 14.70 -1.13
CA GLN A 255 11.21 15.25 -2.24
C GLN A 255 12.05 15.29 -3.53
N GLY A 256 11.47 14.86 -4.65
CA GLY A 256 12.17 14.69 -5.92
C GLY A 256 12.79 13.29 -6.11
N ASP A 257 12.99 12.52 -5.04
CA ASP A 257 13.37 11.11 -5.18
C ASP A 257 12.27 10.32 -5.87
N ILE A 258 12.69 9.40 -6.72
CA ILE A 258 11.80 8.53 -7.48
C ILE A 258 11.02 7.52 -6.61
N TYR A 259 11.40 7.38 -5.34
CA TYR A 259 10.77 6.55 -4.32
C TYR A 259 9.93 7.36 -3.33
N HIS A 260 9.91 8.69 -3.45
CA HIS A 260 9.08 9.55 -2.62
C HIS A 260 7.61 9.37 -3.00
N TYR A 261 6.73 9.41 -2.01
CA TYR A 261 5.29 9.16 -2.20
C TYR A 261 4.65 10.11 -3.22
N ASP A 262 4.89 11.41 -3.11
CA ASP A 262 4.34 12.40 -4.04
C ASP A 262 4.83 12.18 -5.48
N THR A 263 6.10 11.79 -5.65
CA THR A 263 6.66 11.45 -6.97
C THR A 263 5.97 10.21 -7.54
N MET A 264 5.68 9.21 -6.70
CA MET A 264 4.91 8.03 -7.09
C MET A 264 3.51 8.43 -7.57
N ILE A 265 2.76 9.22 -6.82
CA ILE A 265 1.40 9.65 -7.21
C ILE A 265 1.42 10.46 -8.52
N ALA A 266 2.33 11.43 -8.65
CA ALA A 266 2.47 12.23 -9.87
C ALA A 266 2.79 11.35 -11.09
N ARG A 267 3.69 10.36 -10.92
CA ARG A 267 4.01 9.39 -11.97
C ARG A 267 2.81 8.52 -12.34
N LEU A 268 2.06 8.01 -11.35
CA LEU A 268 0.87 7.21 -11.59
C LEU A 268 -0.20 7.99 -12.36
N SER A 269 -0.44 9.25 -11.97
CA SER A 269 -1.38 10.13 -12.67
C SER A 269 -0.99 10.30 -14.14
N GLY A 270 0.30 10.56 -14.42
CA GLY A 270 0.80 10.67 -15.80
C GLY A 270 0.70 9.37 -16.60
N ILE A 271 1.06 8.22 -16.01
CA ILE A 271 0.97 6.91 -16.68
C ILE A 271 -0.50 6.59 -16.98
N TYR A 272 -1.39 6.78 -16.01
CA TYR A 272 -2.81 6.53 -16.18
C TYR A 272 -3.40 7.40 -17.29
N ALA A 273 -3.14 8.72 -17.24
CA ALA A 273 -3.62 9.68 -18.23
C ALA A 273 -3.13 9.36 -19.65
N THR A 274 -1.92 8.80 -19.79
CA THR A 274 -1.37 8.46 -21.10
C THR A 274 -1.89 7.12 -21.61
N ARG A 275 -1.89 6.11 -20.74
CA ARG A 275 -2.17 4.72 -21.13
C ARG A 275 -3.65 4.44 -21.33
N PHE A 276 -4.51 5.13 -20.60
CA PHE A 276 -5.95 4.87 -20.59
C PHE A 276 -6.78 6.04 -21.09
N LYS A 277 -6.20 6.99 -21.85
CA LYS A 277 -6.93 8.13 -22.43
C LYS A 277 -8.14 7.73 -23.31
N ASP A 278 -8.06 6.56 -23.93
CA ASP A 278 -9.07 6.03 -24.85
C ASP A 278 -9.94 4.95 -24.18
N LEU A 279 -9.81 4.77 -22.86
CA LEU A 279 -10.66 3.86 -22.10
C LEU A 279 -12.08 4.46 -22.02
N ALA A 280 -13.04 3.76 -22.62
CA ALA A 280 -14.44 4.16 -22.73
C ALA A 280 -15.37 3.21 -21.98
#